data_AF-A0AAN0K428-F1
#
_entry.id   AF-A0AAN0K428-F1
#
_cell.length_a   1.000
_cell.length_b   1.000
_cell.length_c   1.000
_cell.angle_alpha   90.00
_cell.angle_beta   90.00
_cell.angle_gamma   90.00
#
_symmetry.space_group_name_H-M   'P 1'
#
loop_
_entity.id
_entity.type
_entity.pdbx_description
1 polymer ?
#
loop_
_entity_poly.entity_id
_entity_poly.type
_entity_poly.pdbx_seq_one_letter_code
_entity_poly.pdbx_strand_id
1 'polypeptide(L)'
;MPPRGDLHLDVRLNYPFLCLSVDNVLKVIAALLSEQTIVFTSSNYSMPALVIQCLLSYISPFEWRHSIVPTVPDNFIDILGAPSINILGCHSNWHESPEFTNIDDAVIVKLDEDVVESKLSSLSS
;
A
#
# COMPACT_ATOMS: atom_id res chain seq x y z
N MET A 1 14.94 -16.68 -25.02
CA MET A 1 14.23 -16.17 -23.84
C MET A 1 14.97 -16.69 -22.64
N PRO A 2 15.57 -15.84 -21.78
CA PRO A 2 16.27 -16.36 -20.60
C PRO A 2 15.24 -16.99 -19.65
N PRO A 3 15.63 -18.01 -18.85
CA PRO A 3 14.77 -18.55 -17.82
C PRO A 3 14.36 -17.41 -16.88
N ARG A 4 13.11 -17.45 -16.37
CA ARG A 4 12.61 -16.58 -15.29
C ARG A 4 13.35 -16.94 -13.98
N GLY A 5 14.66 -16.79 -13.98
CA GLY A 5 15.53 -17.01 -12.85
C GLY A 5 15.56 -15.73 -12.04
N ASP A 6 14.91 -15.79 -10.89
CA ASP A 6 15.31 -15.14 -9.65
C ASP A 6 15.81 -13.71 -9.82
N LEU A 7 14.86 -12.78 -9.85
CA LEU A 7 15.14 -11.46 -9.30
C LEU A 7 15.41 -11.69 -7.81
N HIS A 8 16.68 -11.97 -7.47
CA HIS A 8 17.19 -11.96 -6.11
C HIS A 8 17.08 -10.50 -5.62
N LEU A 9 15.86 -10.08 -5.31
CA LEU A 9 15.58 -8.89 -4.56
C LEU A 9 16.16 -9.17 -3.19
N ASP A 10 17.39 -8.70 -2.96
CA ASP A 10 18.02 -8.59 -1.64
C ASP A 10 17.32 -7.50 -0.79
N VAL A 11 16.01 -7.34 -0.99
CA VAL A 11 15.16 -6.55 -0.13
C VAL A 11 14.90 -7.45 1.05
N ARG A 12 15.45 -7.08 2.21
CA ARG A 12 15.19 -7.86 3.42
C ARG A 12 13.67 -7.92 3.62
N LEU A 13 13.11 -9.12 3.50
CA LEU A 13 11.67 -9.32 3.58
C LEU A 13 11.08 -8.83 4.91
N ASN A 14 11.90 -8.64 5.95
CA ASN A 14 11.43 -8.20 7.26
C ASN A 14 10.81 -6.79 7.32
N TYR A 15 10.90 -5.94 6.29
CA TYR A 15 10.40 -4.55 6.35
C TYR A 15 8.94 -4.40 6.81
N PRO A 16 7.95 -5.19 6.35
CA PRO A 16 6.57 -5.09 6.85
C PRO A 16 6.49 -5.39 8.35
N PHE A 17 7.28 -6.34 8.86
CA PHE A 17 7.31 -6.72 10.27
C PHE A 17 8.12 -5.75 11.16
N LEU A 18 8.86 -4.81 10.56
CA LEU A 18 9.50 -3.72 11.29
C LEU A 18 8.52 -2.56 11.56
N CYS A 19 7.47 -2.43 10.75
CA CYS A 19 6.47 -1.36 10.84
C CYS A 19 5.13 -1.82 11.40
N LEU A 20 4.72 -3.05 11.10
CA LEU A 20 3.39 -3.56 11.40
C LEU A 20 3.47 -4.79 12.29
N SER A 21 2.51 -4.91 13.20
CA SER A 21 2.21 -6.16 13.89
C SER A 21 1.79 -7.25 12.91
N VAL A 22 1.95 -8.50 13.33
CA VAL A 22 1.59 -9.66 12.49
C VAL A 22 0.12 -9.60 12.06
N ASP A 23 -0.78 -9.21 12.96
CA ASP A 23 -2.20 -9.04 12.65
C ASP A 23 -2.43 -8.01 11.54
N ASN A 24 -1.74 -6.88 11.58
CA ASN A 24 -1.88 -5.85 10.55
C ASN A 24 -1.23 -6.26 9.22
N VAL A 25 -0.12 -6.99 9.24
CA VAL A 25 0.44 -7.61 8.02
C VAL A 25 -0.58 -8.55 7.38
N LEU A 26 -1.26 -9.40 8.17
CA LEU A 26 -2.29 -10.30 7.67
C LEU A 26 -3.49 -9.55 7.08
N LYS A 27 -3.94 -8.45 7.70
CA LYS A 27 -5.00 -7.60 7.13
C LYS A 27 -4.59 -7.02 5.77
N VAL A 28 -3.34 -6.56 5.65
CA VAL A 28 -2.83 -6.00 4.39
C VAL A 28 -2.74 -7.09 3.32
N ILE A 29 -2.26 -8.29 3.67
CA ILE A 29 -2.27 -9.45 2.76
C ILE A 29 -3.70 -9.79 2.32
N ALA A 30 -4.67 -9.78 3.23
CA ALA A 30 -6.07 -10.01 2.88
C ALA A 30 -6.61 -8.94 1.92
N ALA A 31 -6.25 -7.67 2.11
CA ALA A 31 -6.62 -6.57 1.21
C ALA A 31 -5.99 -6.75 -0.19
N LEU A 32 -4.72 -7.16 -0.26
CA LEU A 32 -4.02 -7.47 -1.52
C LEU A 32 -4.69 -8.63 -2.27
N LEU A 33 -5.04 -9.71 -1.58
CA LEU A 33 -5.69 -10.86 -2.19
C LEU A 33 -7.14 -10.58 -2.59
N SER A 34 -7.76 -9.56 -2.00
CA SER A 34 -9.13 -9.12 -2.31
C SER A 34 -9.18 -8.00 -3.35
N GLU A 35 -8.05 -7.64 -3.96
CA GLU A 35 -7.96 -6.57 -4.96
C GLU A 35 -8.54 -5.23 -4.46
N GLN A 36 -8.33 -4.88 -3.19
CA GLN A 36 -8.75 -3.58 -2.64
C GLN A 36 -7.74 -2.48 -2.97
N THR A 37 -8.19 -1.23 -3.10
CA THR A 37 -7.28 -0.08 -3.15
C THR A 37 -6.55 0.05 -1.81
N ILE A 38 -5.21 0.18 -1.82
CA ILE A 38 -4.41 0.27 -0.59
C ILE A 38 -3.50 1.49 -0.64
N VAL A 39 -3.56 2.33 0.39
CA VAL A 39 -2.72 3.53 0.53
C VAL A 39 -1.83 3.37 1.75
N PHE A 40 -0.53 3.19 1.52
CA PHE A 40 0.50 3.14 2.54
C PHE A 40 0.99 4.55 2.87
N THR A 41 1.16 4.87 4.15
CA THR A 41 1.71 6.16 4.58
C THR A 41 2.85 6.01 5.57
N SER A 42 3.89 6.81 5.42
CA SER A 42 5.01 6.91 6.38
C SER A 42 5.66 8.30 6.30
N SER A 43 6.34 8.71 7.37
CA SER A 43 7.25 9.85 7.43
C SER A 43 8.57 9.61 6.66
N ASN A 44 8.82 8.38 6.20
CA ASN A 44 9.94 8.07 5.33
C ASN A 44 9.44 7.73 3.93
N TYR A 45 9.76 8.58 2.94
CA TYR A 45 9.36 8.42 1.53
C TYR A 45 9.73 7.06 0.92
N SER A 46 10.79 6.41 1.40
CA SER A 46 11.23 5.11 0.89
C SER A 46 10.51 3.93 1.53
N MET A 47 9.93 4.11 2.73
CA MET A 47 9.38 2.99 3.51
C MET A 47 8.16 2.33 2.85
N PRO A 48 7.17 3.07 2.31
CA PRO A 48 6.07 2.46 1.57
C PRO A 48 6.54 1.58 0.42
N ALA A 49 7.50 2.06 -0.38
CA ALA A 49 8.04 1.30 -1.51
C ALA A 49 8.66 -0.03 -1.08
N LEU A 50 9.47 -0.02 -0.01
CA LEU A 50 10.12 -1.23 0.51
C LEU A 50 9.09 -2.23 1.06
N VAL A 51 8.11 -1.75 1.82
CA VAL A 51 7.04 -2.58 2.39
C VAL A 51 6.17 -3.18 1.30
N ILE A 52 5.76 -2.39 0.30
CA ILE A 52 4.96 -2.86 -0.84
C ILE A 52 5.71 -3.99 -1.57
N GLN A 53 6.99 -3.82 -1.88
CA GLN A 53 7.78 -4.86 -2.55
C GLN A 53 7.84 -6.17 -1.75
N CYS A 54 8.02 -6.09 -0.43
CA CYS A 54 8.02 -7.27 0.44
C CYS A 54 6.65 -7.97 0.44
N LEU A 55 5.56 -7.22 0.58
CA LEU A 55 4.21 -7.75 0.60
C LEU A 55 3.82 -8.42 -0.73
N LEU A 56 4.23 -7.83 -1.86
CA LEU A 56 4.04 -8.44 -3.18
C LEU A 56 4.79 -9.76 -3.32
N SER A 57 5.97 -9.89 -2.70
CA SER A 57 6.69 -11.16 -2.63
C SER A 57 5.96 -12.19 -1.77
N TYR A 58 5.27 -11.77 -0.70
CA TYR A 58 4.55 -12.66 0.21
C TYR A 58 3.34 -13.33 -0.40
N ILE A 59 2.69 -12.67 -1.35
CA ILE A 59 1.50 -13.20 -2.01
C ILE A 59 1.83 -14.18 -3.15
N SER A 60 3.11 -14.42 -3.46
CA SER A 60 3.49 -15.42 -4.48
C SER A 60 2.87 -16.79 -4.19
N PRO A 61 2.27 -17.48 -5.20
CA PRO A 61 2.34 -17.22 -6.64
C PRO A 61 1.26 -16.26 -7.18
N PHE A 62 0.45 -15.64 -6.33
CA PHE A 62 -0.49 -14.60 -6.76
C PHE A 62 0.26 -13.36 -7.21
N GLU A 63 -0.25 -12.73 -8.27
CA GLU A 63 0.33 -11.53 -8.86
C GLU A 63 -0.66 -10.38 -8.72
N TRP A 64 -0.20 -9.26 -8.18
CA TRP A 64 -0.96 -8.02 -8.26
C TRP A 64 -0.93 -7.49 -9.69
N ARG A 65 -2.10 -7.28 -10.30
CA ARG A 65 -2.22 -6.88 -11.72
C ARG A 65 -2.54 -5.41 -11.94
N HIS A 66 -2.83 -4.68 -10.87
CA HIS A 66 -3.23 -3.28 -10.95
C HIS A 66 -2.04 -2.32 -10.82
N SER A 67 -2.33 -1.03 -10.94
CA SER A 67 -1.31 0.03 -10.81
C SER A 67 -0.67 0.00 -9.42
N ILE A 68 0.63 0.25 -9.38
CA ILE A 68 1.41 0.44 -8.16
C ILE A 68 2.20 1.74 -8.32
N VAL A 69 1.97 2.70 -7.43
CA VAL A 69 2.75 3.93 -7.29
C VAL A 69 3.38 3.92 -5.91
N PRO A 70 4.57 3.30 -5.76
CA PRO A 70 5.13 2.99 -4.45
C PRO A 70 5.56 4.22 -3.64
N THR A 71 5.79 5.34 -4.32
CA THR A 71 5.99 6.67 -3.72
C THR A 71 5.32 7.68 -4.64
N VAL A 72 4.20 8.25 -4.21
CA VAL A 72 3.49 9.33 -4.90
C VAL A 72 4.29 10.61 -4.70
N PRO A 73 4.79 11.25 -5.77
CA PRO A 73 5.45 12.54 -5.65
C PRO A 73 4.47 13.60 -5.19
N ASP A 74 4.98 14.63 -4.50
CA ASP A 74 4.13 15.64 -3.90
C ASP A 74 3.23 16.38 -4.92
N ASN A 75 3.67 16.52 -6.16
CA ASN A 75 2.88 17.18 -7.22
C ASN A 75 1.78 16.30 -7.84
N PHE A 76 1.59 15.07 -7.36
CA PHE A 76 0.67 14.08 -7.93
C PHE A 76 -0.34 13.52 -6.93
N ILE A 77 -0.66 14.25 -5.86
CA ILE A 77 -1.58 13.73 -4.84
C ILE A 77 -2.98 13.42 -5.40
N ASP A 78 -3.43 14.11 -6.44
CA ASP A 78 -4.75 13.91 -7.04
C ASP A 78 -5.01 12.46 -7.47
N ILE A 79 -3.94 11.66 -7.65
CA ILE A 79 -4.03 10.21 -7.92
C ILE A 79 -4.71 9.41 -6.81
N LEU A 80 -4.73 9.93 -5.56
CA LEU A 80 -5.43 9.32 -4.44
C LEU A 80 -6.95 9.22 -4.68
N GLY A 81 -7.51 10.13 -5.47
CA GLY A 81 -8.92 10.14 -5.86
C GLY A 81 -9.24 9.31 -7.10
N ALA A 82 -8.29 8.54 -7.63
CA ALA A 82 -8.53 7.72 -8.81
C ALA A 82 -9.54 6.59 -8.50
N PRO A 83 -10.56 6.37 -9.35
CA PRO A 83 -11.60 5.36 -9.13
C PRO A 83 -11.12 3.92 -9.41
N SER A 84 -9.82 3.70 -9.58
CA SER A 84 -9.24 2.42 -9.95
C SER A 84 -8.61 1.73 -8.75
N ILE A 85 -8.66 0.40 -8.73
CA ILE A 85 -7.89 -0.42 -7.79
C ILE A 85 -6.41 -0.12 -8.00
N ASN A 86 -5.72 0.30 -6.95
CA ASN A 86 -4.30 0.61 -7.00
C ASN A 86 -3.63 0.45 -5.64
N ILE A 87 -2.30 0.38 -5.66
CA ILE A 87 -1.47 0.48 -4.45
C ILE A 87 -0.70 1.79 -4.53
N LEU A 88 -0.84 2.64 -3.52
CA LEU A 88 -0.19 3.95 -3.45
C LEU A 88 0.66 4.02 -2.18
N GLY A 89 1.83 4.66 -2.26
CA GLY A 89 2.64 5.02 -1.10
C GLY A 89 2.77 6.53 -0.99
N CYS A 90 2.37 7.11 0.14
CA CYS A 90 2.34 8.54 0.37
C CYS A 90 3.16 8.92 1.61
N HIS A 91 3.59 10.18 1.66
CA HIS A 91 4.20 10.72 2.86
C HIS A 91 3.12 11.09 3.89
N SER A 92 3.40 10.96 5.19
CA SER A 92 2.43 11.25 6.26
C SER A 92 2.00 12.72 6.34
N ASN A 93 2.78 13.66 5.79
CA ASN A 93 2.41 15.09 5.68
C ASN A 93 1.05 15.32 4.99
N TRP A 94 0.57 14.35 4.22
CA TRP A 94 -0.67 14.45 3.46
C TRP A 94 -1.90 13.97 4.25
N HIS A 95 -1.76 13.48 5.48
CA HIS A 95 -2.89 12.97 6.28
C HIS A 95 -4.03 13.98 6.47
N GLU A 96 -3.70 15.27 6.50
CA GLU A 96 -4.68 16.37 6.65
C GLU A 96 -5.14 16.96 5.31
N SER A 97 -4.60 16.47 4.18
CA SER A 97 -4.96 17.02 2.89
C SER A 97 -6.40 16.63 2.50
N PRO A 98 -7.12 17.48 1.76
CA PRO A 98 -8.46 17.16 1.27
C PRO A 98 -8.48 15.87 0.44
N GLU A 99 -7.46 15.67 -0.39
CA GLU A 99 -7.33 14.52 -1.29
C GLU A 99 -7.21 13.21 -0.50
N PHE A 100 -6.45 13.20 0.62
CA PHE A 100 -6.32 12.03 1.49
C PHE A 100 -7.57 11.80 2.35
N THR A 101 -8.19 12.89 2.83
CA THR A 101 -9.38 12.81 3.69
C THR A 101 -10.57 12.25 2.91
N ASN A 102 -10.71 12.64 1.63
CA ASN A 102 -11.82 12.27 0.75
C ASN A 102 -11.61 10.93 0.01
N ILE A 103 -10.55 10.17 0.30
CA ILE A 103 -10.42 8.82 -0.25
C ILE A 103 -11.53 7.95 0.33
N ASP A 104 -12.35 7.39 -0.55
CA ASP A 104 -13.32 6.35 -0.23
C ASP A 104 -12.87 5.00 -0.81
N ASP A 105 -13.44 3.92 -0.27
CA ASP A 105 -13.24 2.53 -0.74
C ASP A 105 -11.75 2.10 -0.82
N ALA A 106 -10.97 2.49 0.20
CA ALA A 106 -9.56 2.17 0.30
C ALA A 106 -9.15 1.70 1.71
N VAL A 107 -8.12 0.85 1.75
CA VAL A 107 -7.44 0.44 2.97
C VAL A 107 -6.24 1.35 3.20
N ILE A 108 -6.29 2.14 4.26
CA ILE A 108 -5.24 3.05 4.69
C ILE A 108 -4.31 2.33 5.67
N VAL A 109 -3.01 2.28 5.35
CA VAL A 109 -1.98 1.59 6.13
C VAL A 109 -0.95 2.61 6.63
N LYS A 110 -1.04 2.97 7.91
CA LYS A 110 -0.12 3.92 8.55
C LYS A 110 1.07 3.15 9.16
N LEU A 111 2.17 3.12 8.43
CA LEU A 111 3.36 2.30 8.77
C LEU A 111 4.08 2.76 10.02
N ASP A 112 3.98 4.05 10.37
CA ASP A 112 4.65 4.60 11.56
C ASP A 112 3.85 4.38 12.85
N GLU A 113 2.57 4.04 12.72
CA GLU A 113 1.61 3.95 13.83
C GLU A 113 1.14 2.52 14.10
N ASP A 114 1.52 1.55 13.24
CA ASP A 114 0.96 0.19 13.23
C ASP A 114 -0.58 0.20 13.15
N VAL A 115 -1.12 0.93 12.18
CA VAL A 115 -2.58 1.08 11.98
C VAL A 115 -3.00 0.69 10.57
N VAL A 116 -4.08 -0.07 10.47
CA VAL A 116 -4.77 -0.42 9.22
C VAL A 116 -6.25 -0.06 9.35
N GLU A 117 -6.69 0.91 8.57
CA GLU A 117 -8.05 1.47 8.57
C GLU A 117 -8.72 1.22 7.22
N SER A 118 -9.91 0.64 7.20
CA SER A 118 -10.72 0.52 5.98
C SER A 118 -11.68 1.70 5.89
N LYS A 119 -11.50 2.59 4.91
CA LYS A 119 -12.49 3.59 4.55
C LYS A 119 -13.47 2.96 3.56
N LEU A 120 -14.69 2.76 4.00
CA LEU A 120 -15.80 2.33 3.15
C LEU A 120 -16.65 3.55 2.85
N SER A 121 -17.00 3.75 1.59
CA SER A 121 -18.06 4.69 1.24
C SER A 121 -19.30 4.28 2.04
N SER A 122 -19.78 5.17 2.92
CA SER A 122 -21.04 4.92 3.60
C SER A 122 -22.10 4.96 2.50
N LEU A 123 -22.68 3.80 2.16
CA LEU A 123 -23.85 3.72 1.29
C LEU A 123 -24.91 4.67 1.85
N SER A 124 -24.99 5.88 1.29
CA SER A 124 -26.08 6.80 1.56
C SER A 124 -27.34 6.15 1.03
N SER A 125 -28.13 5.62 1.96
CA SER A 125 -29.53 5.23 1.72
C SER A 125 -30.40 6.48 1.55
#